data_AF-A0A5K0XBB8-F1
#
_entry.id   AF-A0A5K0XBB8-F1
#
_cell.length_a   1.000
_cell.length_b   1.000
_cell.length_c   1.000
_cell.angle_alpha   90.00
_cell.angle_beta   90.00
_cell.angle_gamma   90.00
#
_symmetry.space_group_name_H-M   'P 1'
#
loop_
_entity.id
_entity.type
_entity.pdbx_description
1 polymer ?
#
loop_
_entity_poly.entity_id
_entity_poly.type
_entity_poly.pdbx_seq_one_letter_code
_entity_poly.pdbx_strand_id
1 'polypeptide(L)' 'VSEVFYYAQKAVLHPTLPLFDRGTQSLKPRCGRALKRVFVLSDQDKDGALN' A
#
# COMPACT_ATOMS: atom_id res chain seq x y z
N VAL A 1 27.88 8.17 0.38
CA VAL A 1 27.38 8.56 -0.98
C VAL A 1 26.60 7.42 -1.63
N SER A 2 27.10 6.18 -1.63
CA SER A 2 26.44 4.99 -2.21
C SER A 2 25.02 4.72 -1.69
N GLU A 3 24.77 4.86 -0.38
CA GLU A 3 23.43 4.61 0.20
C GLU A 3 22.34 5.55 -0.34
N VAL A 4 22.65 6.82 -0.53
CA VAL A 4 21.67 7.80 -1.04
C VAL A 4 21.22 7.42 -2.45
N PHE A 5 22.17 7.00 -3.30
CA PHE A 5 21.87 6.51 -4.64
C PHE A 5 21.11 5.18 -4.61
N TYR A 6 21.46 4.27 -3.71
CA TYR A 6 20.73 3.01 -3.51
C TYR A 6 19.25 3.25 -3.15
N TYR A 7 18.98 4.14 -2.19
CA TYR A 7 17.60 4.46 -1.80
C TYR A 7 16.85 5.26 -2.87
N ALA A 8 17.53 6.16 -3.59
CA ALA A 8 16.94 6.86 -4.73
C ALA A 8 16.51 5.87 -5.83
N GLN A 9 17.36 4.89 -6.16
CA GLN A 9 17.01 3.83 -7.11
C GLN A 9 15.82 3.00 -6.62
N LYS A 10 15.82 2.58 -5.36
CA LYS A 10 14.69 1.84 -4.76
C LYS A 10 13.38 2.63 -4.83
N ALA A 11 13.41 3.94 -4.58
CA ALA A 11 12.23 4.79 -4.61
C ALA A 11 11.66 4.96 -6.02
N VAL A 12 12.53 4.95 -7.05
CA VAL A 12 12.11 4.97 -8.47
C VAL A 12 11.53 3.62 -8.88
N LEU A 13 12.18 2.51 -8.50
CA LEU A 13 11.73 1.15 -8.85
C LEU A 13 10.44 0.74 -8.12
N HIS A 14 10.23 1.23 -6.90
CA HIS A 14 9.07 0.89 -6.05
C HIS A 14 8.38 2.17 -5.56
N PRO A 15 7.66 2.88 -6.43
CA PRO A 15 7.03 4.15 -6.07
C PRO A 15 5.90 3.92 -5.06
N THR A 16 6.13 4.32 -3.81
CA THR A 16 5.12 4.23 -2.74
C THR A 16 4.17 5.42 -2.70
N LEU A 17 4.58 6.59 -3.23
CA LEU A 17 3.79 7.83 -3.25
C LEU A 17 2.38 7.72 -3.87
N PRO A 18 2.13 6.92 -4.92
CA PRO A 18 0.78 6.76 -5.45
C PRO A 18 -0.20 6.07 -4.49
N LEU A 19 0.33 5.31 -3.52
CA LEU A 19 -0.45 4.46 -2.61
C LEU A 19 -0.42 4.95 -1.17
N PHE A 20 0.67 5.61 -0.75
CA PHE A 20 0.92 6.01 0.63
C PHE A 20 1.20 7.52 0.73
N ASP A 21 0.58 8.15 1.71
CA ASP A 21 0.84 9.52 2.12
C ASP A 21 1.81 9.52 3.31
N ARG A 22 3.01 10.05 3.08
CA ARG A 22 4.06 10.12 4.10
C ARG A 22 3.78 11.15 5.19
N GLY A 23 3.02 12.21 4.88
CA GLY A 23 2.71 13.27 5.84
C GLY A 23 1.69 12.82 6.88
N THR A 24 0.67 12.07 6.45
CA THR A 24 -0.34 11.49 7.35
C THR A 24 -0.01 10.08 7.83
N GLN A 25 1.12 9.51 7.36
CA GLN A 25 1.52 8.12 7.60
C GLN A 25 0.39 7.11 7.30
N SER A 26 -0.37 7.35 6.23
CA SER A 26 -1.58 6.57 5.92
C SER A 26 -1.65 6.16 4.45
N LEU A 27 -2.40 5.10 4.16
CA LEU A 27 -2.72 4.76 2.77
C LEU A 27 -3.66 5.80 2.17
N LYS A 28 -3.43 6.16 0.92
CA LYS A 28 -4.32 7.05 0.19
C LYS A 28 -5.72 6.44 0.13
N PRO A 29 -6.79 7.26 0.19
CA PRO A 29 -8.17 6.77 0.23
C PRO A 29 -8.52 5.80 -0.92
N ARG A 30 -7.93 5.99 -2.11
CA ARG A 30 -8.12 5.07 -3.25
C ARG A 30 -7.52 3.69 -3.01
N CYS A 31 -6.33 3.61 -2.42
CA CYS A 31 -5.67 2.35 -2.09
C CYS A 31 -6.46 1.62 -0.99
N GLY A 32 -6.86 2.32 0.08
CA GLY A 32 -7.68 1.75 1.14
C GLY A 32 -9.02 1.18 0.63
N ARG A 33 -9.72 1.89 -0.26
CA ARG A 33 -10.96 1.38 -0.88
C ARG A 33 -10.72 0.15 -1.75
N ALA A 34 -9.64 0.13 -2.53
CA ALA A 34 -9.29 -1.02 -3.35
C ALA A 34 -9.00 -2.26 -2.49
N LEU A 35 -8.20 -2.10 -1.43
CA LEU A 35 -7.91 -3.19 -0.49
C LEU A 35 -9.16 -3.68 0.23
N LYS A 36 -10.05 -2.77 0.68
CA LYS A 36 -11.33 -3.16 1.29
C LYS A 36 -12.19 -3.99 0.33
N ARG A 37 -12.22 -3.63 -0.95
CA ARG A 37 -12.95 -4.40 -1.97
C ARG A 37 -12.33 -5.78 -2.18
N VAL A 38 -11.01 -5.86 -2.27
CA VAL A 38 -10.29 -7.14 -2.38
C VAL A 38 -10.60 -8.02 -1.17
N PHE A 39 -10.51 -7.46 0.04
CA PHE A 39 -10.85 -8.15 1.28
C PHE A 39 -12.26 -8.76 1.22
N VAL A 40 -13.29 -7.95 0.92
CA VAL A 40 -14.69 -8.42 0.85
C VAL A 40 -14.90 -9.49 -0.22
N LEU A 41 -14.12 -9.48 -1.30
CA LEU A 41 -14.19 -10.53 -2.33
C LEU A 41 -13.50 -11.82 -1.91
N SER A 42 -12.49 -11.72 -1.04
CA SER A 42 -11.72 -12.86 -0.52
C SER A 42 -12.32 -13.47 0.74
N ASP A 43 -13.11 -12.71 1.49
CA ASP A 43 -13.82 -13.13 2.70
C ASP A 43 -15.00 -14.04 2.32
N GLN A 44 -14.74 -15.36 2.32
CA GLN A 44 -15.66 -16.37 1.80
C GLN A 44 -16.82 -16.67 2.75
N ASP A 45 -16.56 -16.68 4.05
CA ASP A 45 -17.53 -16.96 5.12
C ASP A 45 -18.15 -15.69 5.72
N LYS A 46 -17.66 -14.50 5.34
CA LYS A 46 -18.17 -13.18 5.73
C LYS A 46 -18.05 -12.93 7.23
N ASP A 47 -17.06 -13.54 7.87
CA ASP A 47 -16.81 -13.38 9.30
C ASP A 47 -15.99 -12.10 9.61
N GLY A 48 -15.54 -11.39 8.56
CA GLY A 48 -14.72 -10.20 8.70
C GLY A 48 -13.24 -10.50 8.94
N ALA A 49 -12.80 -11.73 8.68
CA ALA A 49 -11.41 -12.17 8.63
C ALA A 49 -11.11 -12.88 7.28
N LEU A 50 -9.82 -13.10 6.99
CA LEU A 50 -9.40 -13.97 5.90
C LEU A 50 -8.77 -15.22 6.54
N ASN A 51 -9.33 -16.40 6.25
CA ASN A 51 -8.91 -17.70 6.77
C ASN A 51 -8.05 -18.49 5.76
#